data_AF-A0A3D5HYQ8-F1
#
_entry.id   AF-A0A3D5HYQ8-F1
#
_cell.length_a   1.000
_cell.length_b   1.000
_cell.length_c   1.000
_cell.angle_alpha   90.00
_cell.angle_beta   90.00
_cell.angle_gamma   90.00
#
_symmetry.space_group_name_H-M   'P 1'
#
loop_
_entity.id
_entity.type
_entity.pdbx_description
1 polymer ?
#
loop_
_entity_poly.entity_id
_entity_poly.type
_entity_poly.pdbx_seq_one_letter_code
_entity_poly.pdbx_strand_id
1 'polypeptide(L)'
;MADNPYLVCLALIEQNGQRRLPLGGKGLQQSIPAGSDPGADGHALALDLLLRLWQQSDDGAIQRAQGLQSLLLLELPMDCFLETLPQLKQAWLRTGNTQALMDGLRQLTAQGWTLATAKFSQPTFASW
;
A
#
# COMPACT_ATOMS: atom_id res chain seq x y z
N MET A 1 -12.80 22.59 8.20
CA MET A 1 -12.37 22.22 6.84
C MET A 1 -12.62 20.73 6.70
N ALA A 2 -13.21 20.27 5.60
CA ALA A 2 -13.34 18.83 5.38
C ALA A 2 -11.91 18.27 5.31
N ASP A 3 -11.61 17.30 6.16
CA ASP A 3 -10.28 16.72 6.23
C ASP A 3 -10.13 15.79 5.02
N ASN A 4 -9.31 16.22 4.06
CA ASN A 4 -9.24 15.52 2.79
C ASN A 4 -8.53 14.17 2.97
N PRO A 5 -9.04 13.10 2.34
CA PRO A 5 -8.46 11.78 2.49
C PRO A 5 -7.08 11.69 1.85
N TYR A 6 -6.28 10.74 2.32
CA TYR A 6 -4.96 10.42 1.81
C TYR A 6 -5.01 9.11 1.04
N LEU A 7 -4.44 9.12 -0.15
CA LEU A 7 -4.16 7.91 -0.90
C LEU A 7 -2.76 7.41 -0.53
N VAL A 8 -2.67 6.17 -0.10
CA VAL A 8 -1.43 5.57 0.39
C VAL A 8 -1.15 4.29 -0.36
N CYS A 9 0.02 4.19 -1.00
CA CYS A 9 0.51 2.96 -1.59
C CYS A 9 1.56 2.35 -0.67
N LEU A 10 1.45 1.06 -0.39
CA LEU A 10 2.38 0.34 0.46
C LEU A 10 2.72 -1.04 -0.09
N ALA A 11 3.91 -1.51 0.24
CA ALA A 11 4.42 -2.80 -0.19
C ALA A 11 4.87 -3.66 1.00
N LEU A 12 4.35 -4.87 1.13
CA LEU A 12 4.78 -5.86 2.11
C LEU A 12 5.88 -6.72 1.48
N ILE A 13 7.13 -6.48 1.88
CA ILE A 13 8.27 -7.19 1.29
C ILE A 13 9.17 -7.81 2.36
N GLU A 14 9.94 -8.80 1.93
CA GLU A 14 11.11 -9.30 2.63
C GLU A 14 12.36 -9.04 1.79
N GLN A 15 13.42 -8.58 2.44
CA GLN A 15 14.73 -8.33 1.83
C GLN A 15 15.81 -8.65 2.86
N ASN A 16 16.82 -9.43 2.48
CA ASN A 16 17.94 -9.80 3.34
C ASN A 16 17.49 -10.40 4.70
N GLY A 17 16.43 -11.21 4.69
CA GLY A 17 15.86 -11.85 5.88
C GLY A 17 15.08 -10.90 6.81
N GLN A 18 14.82 -9.66 6.39
CA GLN A 18 14.07 -8.67 7.15
C GLN A 18 12.80 -8.25 6.41
N ARG A 19 11.70 -8.09 7.17
CA ARG A 19 10.47 -7.49 6.65
C ARG A 19 10.66 -6.00 6.51
N ARG A 20 10.14 -5.44 5.41
CA ARG A 20 10.10 -4.00 5.19
C ARG A 20 8.71 -3.63 4.68
N LEU A 21 8.25 -2.43 5.07
CA LEU A 21 7.01 -1.84 4.60
C LEU A 21 7.29 -0.48 3.93
N PRO A 22 7.89 -0.45 2.72
CA PRO A 22 7.95 0.75 1.90
C PRO A 22 6.54 1.29 1.65
N LEU A 23 6.39 2.60 1.76
CA LEU A 23 5.11 3.26 1.52
C LEU A 23 5.32 4.67 0.94
N GLY A 24 4.31 5.17 0.25
CA GLY A 24 4.18 6.55 -0.20
C GLY A 24 2.74 7.00 -0.03
N GLY A 25 2.54 8.31 0.13
CA GLY A 25 1.22 8.89 0.29
C GLY A 25 1.06 10.18 -0.48
N LYS A 26 -0.18 10.47 -0.88
CA LYS A 26 -0.57 11.73 -1.51
C LYS A 26 -1.94 12.15 -0.97
N GLY A 27 -2.07 13.41 -0.57
CA GLY A 27 -3.36 13.99 -0.22
C GLY A 27 -4.26 14.10 -1.45
N LEU A 28 -5.53 13.71 -1.32
CA LEU A 28 -6.53 13.84 -2.37
C LEU A 28 -7.27 15.17 -2.23
N GLN A 29 -7.90 15.63 -3.31
CA GLN A 29 -8.84 16.76 -3.24
C GLN A 29 -10.25 16.28 -2.84
N GLN A 30 -10.60 15.05 -3.20
CA GLN A 30 -11.88 14.41 -2.94
C GLN A 30 -11.68 12.90 -2.84
N SER A 31 -12.58 12.21 -2.14
CA SER A 31 -12.60 10.74 -2.10
C SER A 31 -12.77 10.14 -3.49
N ILE A 32 -12.16 8.97 -3.69
CA ILE A 32 -12.34 8.17 -4.90
C ILE A 32 -13.72 7.47 -4.79
N PRO A 33 -14.54 7.42 -5.85
CA PRO A 33 -15.82 6.71 -5.80
C PRO A 33 -15.69 5.21 -5.47
N ALA A 34 -16.64 4.70 -4.69
CA ALA A 34 -16.67 3.28 -4.31
C ALA A 34 -16.64 2.34 -5.53
N GLY A 35 -15.67 1.43 -5.56
CA GLY A 35 -15.53 0.42 -6.62
C GLY A 35 -14.99 0.96 -7.94
N SER A 36 -14.52 2.21 -8.00
CA SER A 36 -13.84 2.73 -9.19
C SER A 36 -12.35 2.36 -9.21
N ASP A 37 -11.72 2.55 -10.37
CA ASP A 37 -10.27 2.60 -10.49
C ASP A 37 -9.72 3.76 -9.63
N PRO A 38 -8.53 3.63 -9.02
CA PRO A 38 -7.95 4.68 -8.18
C PRO A 38 -7.44 5.91 -8.96
N GLY A 39 -7.60 5.91 -10.29
CA GLY A 39 -7.34 7.05 -11.15
C GLY A 39 -5.85 7.35 -11.33
N ALA A 40 -5.56 8.43 -12.05
CA ALA A 40 -4.18 8.81 -12.39
C ALA A 40 -3.27 8.95 -11.17
N ASP A 41 -3.80 9.44 -10.05
CA ASP A 41 -3.05 9.58 -8.80
C ASP A 41 -2.66 8.23 -8.19
N GLY A 42 -3.57 7.25 -8.18
CA GLY A 42 -3.26 5.90 -7.73
C GLY A 42 -2.24 5.18 -8.59
N HIS A 43 -2.39 5.30 -9.92
CA HIS A 43 -1.44 4.73 -10.88
C HIS A 43 -0.05 5.37 -10.74
N ALA A 44 0.02 6.70 -10.60
CA ALA A 44 1.29 7.40 -10.41
C ALA A 44 1.97 7.01 -9.08
N LEU A 45 1.21 6.91 -7.99
CA LEU A 45 1.74 6.53 -6.68
C LEU A 45 2.25 5.09 -6.66
N ALA A 46 1.55 4.17 -7.34
CA ALA A 46 1.99 2.79 -7.49
C ALA A 46 3.28 2.69 -8.33
N LEU A 47 3.37 3.43 -9.44
CA LEU A 47 4.58 3.49 -10.26
C LEU A 47 5.78 4.02 -9.46
N ASP A 48 5.61 5.12 -8.74
CA ASP A 48 6.66 5.69 -7.89
C ASP A 48 7.16 4.67 -6.85
N LEU A 49 6.25 3.96 -6.17
CA LEU A 49 6.64 2.93 -5.21
C LEU A 49 7.38 1.76 -5.89
N LEU A 50 6.93 1.32 -7.07
CA LEU A 50 7.60 0.27 -7.84
C LEU A 50 9.00 0.67 -8.30
N LEU A 51 9.21 1.92 -8.72
CA LEU A 51 10.53 2.44 -9.06
C LEU A 51 11.45 2.47 -7.84
N ARG A 52 10.94 2.84 -6.67
CA ARG A 52 11.69 2.76 -5.40
C ARG A 52 12.04 1.33 -5.02
N LEU A 53 11.12 0.38 -5.20
CA LEU A 53 11.39 -1.04 -4.98
C LEU A 53 12.43 -1.58 -5.96
N TRP A 54 12.39 -1.15 -7.23
CA TRP A 54 13.42 -1.51 -8.21
C TRP A 54 14.79 -0.97 -7.80
N GLN A 55 14.91 0.31 -7.44
CA GLN A 55 16.18 0.85 -6.92
C GLN A 55 16.65 0.10 -5.67
N GLN A 56 15.73 -0.18 -4.74
CA GLN A 56 16.05 -0.94 -3.54
C GLN A 56 16.52 -2.37 -3.83
N SER A 57 16.20 -2.93 -5.00
CA SER A 57 16.69 -4.26 -5.38
C SER A 57 18.21 -4.32 -5.60
N ASP A 58 18.87 -3.17 -5.74
CA ASP A 58 20.33 -3.07 -5.76
C ASP A 58 20.95 -3.49 -4.41
N ASP A 59 20.21 -3.36 -3.30
CA ASP A 59 20.64 -3.77 -1.95
C ASP A 59 20.42 -5.27 -1.67
N GLY A 60 19.87 -6.02 -2.62
CA GLY A 60 19.64 -7.46 -2.52
C GLY A 60 18.24 -7.90 -2.95
N ALA A 61 18.05 -9.22 -3.04
CA ALA A 61 16.83 -9.83 -3.54
C ALA A 61 15.59 -9.42 -2.71
N ILE A 62 14.56 -8.93 -3.40
CA ILE A 62 13.27 -8.55 -2.82
C ILE A 62 12.27 -9.67 -3.08
N GLN A 63 11.55 -10.08 -2.03
CA GLN A 63 10.47 -11.04 -2.10
C GLN A 63 9.17 -10.42 -1.58
N ARG A 64 8.05 -10.88 -2.13
CA ARG A 64 6.71 -10.49 -1.71
C ARG A 64 6.35 -11.24 -0.42
N ALA A 65 5.99 -10.53 0.64
CA ALA A 65 5.68 -11.15 1.93
C ALA A 65 4.27 -11.79 1.98
N GLN A 66 3.36 -11.39 1.10
CA GLN A 66 1.95 -11.85 1.07
C GLN A 66 1.43 -12.05 -0.36
N GLY A 67 2.24 -12.62 -1.26
CA GLY A 67 1.82 -12.90 -2.64
C GLY A 67 1.24 -11.67 -3.35
N LEU A 68 0.02 -11.80 -3.91
CA LEU A 68 -0.68 -10.70 -4.60
C LEU A 68 -1.12 -9.55 -3.68
N GLN A 69 -1.30 -9.78 -2.38
CA GLN A 69 -1.67 -8.74 -1.40
C GLN A 69 -0.44 -8.01 -0.84
N SER A 70 0.71 -8.14 -1.50
CA SER A 70 1.93 -7.46 -1.10
C SER A 70 2.05 -6.05 -1.63
N LEU A 71 1.17 -5.62 -2.52
CA LEU A 71 1.17 -4.27 -3.08
C LEU A 71 -0.25 -3.72 -3.00
N LEU A 72 -0.43 -2.74 -2.13
CA LEU A 72 -1.73 -2.25 -1.72
C LEU A 72 -1.80 -0.74 -1.95
N LEU A 73 -2.99 -0.28 -2.29
CA LEU A 73 -3.33 1.13 -2.40
C LEU A 73 -4.57 1.37 -1.55
N LEU A 74 -4.53 2.35 -0.66
CA LEU A 74 -5.50 2.54 0.41
C LEU A 74 -5.93 3.99 0.47
N GLU A 75 -7.23 4.25 0.58
CA GLU A 75 -7.75 5.56 0.94
C GLU A 75 -7.99 5.62 2.45
N LEU A 76 -7.32 6.56 3.12
CA LEU A 76 -7.27 6.69 4.58
C LEU A 76 -7.62 8.13 5.02
N PRO A 77 -8.30 8.32 6.16
CA PRO A 77 -8.36 9.61 6.83
C PRO A 77 -6.95 10.07 7.26
N MET A 78 -6.73 11.39 7.34
CA MET A 78 -5.45 11.97 7.75
C MET A 78 -4.98 11.45 9.11
N ASP A 79 -5.84 11.45 10.12
CA ASP A 79 -5.51 11.00 11.48
C ASP A 79 -5.02 9.55 11.49
N CYS A 80 -5.69 8.68 10.71
CA CYS A 80 -5.30 7.28 10.57
C CYS A 80 -3.93 7.13 9.88
N PHE A 81 -3.62 7.97 8.90
CA PHE A 81 -2.32 7.98 8.23
C PHE A 81 -1.19 8.43 9.17
N LEU A 82 -1.43 9.43 10.01
CA LEU A 82 -0.42 9.99 10.91
C LEU A 82 -0.17 9.15 12.16
N GLU A 83 -1.20 8.48 12.70
CA GLU A 83 -1.10 7.78 13.98
C GLU A 83 -1.22 6.26 13.83
N THR A 84 -2.32 5.78 13.26
CA THR A 84 -2.66 4.35 13.33
C THR A 84 -1.87 3.50 12.33
N LEU A 85 -1.64 4.00 11.11
CA LEU A 85 -0.84 3.29 10.10
C LEU A 85 0.62 3.06 10.56
N PRO A 86 1.34 4.05 11.13
CA PRO A 86 2.65 3.82 11.74
C PRO A 86 2.64 2.76 12.83
N GLN A 87 1.61 2.73 13.68
CA GLN A 87 1.48 1.71 14.74
C GLN A 87 1.30 0.30 14.15
N LEU A 88 0.42 0.14 13.16
CA LEU A 88 0.23 -1.13 12.44
C LEU A 88 1.52 -1.58 11.75
N LYS A 89 2.23 -0.66 11.08
CA LYS A 89 3.53 -0.92 10.46
C LYS A 89 4.54 -1.45 11.48
N GLN A 90 4.71 -0.77 12.61
CA GLN A 90 5.65 -1.19 13.65
C GLN A 90 5.27 -2.56 14.24
N ALA A 91 3.97 -2.78 14.51
CA ALA A 91 3.48 -4.06 15.01
C ALA A 91 3.78 -5.21 14.03
N TRP A 92 3.56 -5.00 12.73
CA TRP A 92 3.85 -5.99 11.71
C TRP A 92 5.34 -6.27 11.55
N LEU A 93 6.19 -5.23 11.54
CA LEU A 93 7.65 -5.41 11.47
C LEU A 93 8.17 -6.26 12.63
N ARG A 94 7.62 -6.07 13.84
CA ARG A 94 8.00 -6.83 15.04
C ARG A 94 7.47 -8.27 15.04
N THR A 95 6.20 -8.47 14.67
CA THR A 95 5.50 -9.74 14.89
C THR A 95 5.47 -10.64 13.65
N GLY A 96 5.52 -10.04 12.46
CA GLY A 96 5.27 -10.73 11.20
C GLY A 96 3.82 -11.17 10.99
N ASN A 97 2.90 -10.74 11.86
CA ASN A 97 1.50 -11.15 11.75
C ASN A 97 0.81 -10.36 10.63
N THR A 98 0.93 -10.88 9.41
CA THR A 98 0.32 -10.26 8.22
C THR A 98 -1.20 -10.26 8.31
N GLN A 99 -1.83 -11.27 8.92
CA GLN A 99 -3.28 -11.29 9.10
C GLN A 99 -3.76 -10.10 9.94
N ALA A 100 -3.11 -9.86 11.08
CA ALA A 100 -3.44 -8.72 11.94
C ALA A 100 -3.19 -7.37 11.26
N LEU A 101 -2.16 -7.26 10.42
CA LEU A 101 -1.93 -6.07 9.61
C LEU A 101 -3.08 -5.87 8.60
N MET A 102 -3.46 -6.91 7.85
CA MET A 102 -4.51 -6.83 6.84
C MET A 102 -5.87 -6.48 7.45
N ASP A 103 -6.22 -7.09 8.58
CA ASP A 103 -7.46 -6.79 9.30
C ASP A 103 -7.44 -5.35 9.85
N GLY A 104 -6.30 -4.89 10.37
CA GLY A 104 -6.13 -3.50 10.80
C GLY A 104 -6.28 -2.51 9.64
N LEU A 105 -5.64 -2.76 8.49
CA LEU A 105 -5.75 -1.89 7.32
C LEU A 105 -7.20 -1.80 6.83
N ARG A 106 -7.93 -2.93 6.77
CA ARG A 106 -9.36 -2.93 6.38
C ARG A 106 -10.24 -2.11 7.32
N GLN A 107 -9.91 -2.04 8.61
CA GLN A 107 -10.65 -1.22 9.57
C GLN A 107 -10.38 0.29 9.41
N LEU A 108 -9.19 0.66 8.93
CA LEU A 108 -8.80 2.06 8.74
C LEU A 108 -9.27 2.66 7.42
N THR A 109 -9.46 1.82 6.41
CA THR A 109 -9.68 2.28 5.04
C THR A 109 -11.15 2.29 4.69
N ALA A 110 -11.62 3.40 4.12
CA ALA A 110 -12.92 3.40 3.46
C ALA A 110 -12.89 2.51 2.21
N GLN A 111 -11.75 2.51 1.51
CA GLN A 111 -11.52 1.75 0.29
C GLN A 111 -10.06 1.33 0.15
N GLY A 112 -9.85 0.21 -0.52
CA GLY A 112 -8.52 -0.20 -0.91
C GLY A 112 -8.52 -1.10 -2.13
N TRP A 113 -7.35 -1.19 -2.74
CA TRP A 113 -7.08 -1.94 -3.94
C TRP A 113 -5.81 -2.76 -3.75
N THR A 114 -5.85 -3.98 -4.27
CA THR A 114 -4.65 -4.76 -4.57
C THR A 114 -4.19 -4.46 -5.98
N LEU A 115 -2.88 -4.26 -6.14
CA LEU A 115 -2.28 -4.10 -7.46
C LEU A 115 -1.72 -5.45 -7.93
N ALA A 116 -2.26 -5.94 -9.04
CA ALA A 116 -1.77 -7.13 -9.71
C ALA A 116 -1.19 -6.79 -11.08
N THR A 117 -0.26 -7.62 -11.54
CA THR A 117 0.24 -7.57 -12.91
C THR A 117 0.52 -9.00 -13.35
N ALA A 118 0.07 -9.36 -14.56
CA ALA A 118 0.48 -10.56 -15.24
C ALA A 118 1.56 -10.24 -16.28
N LYS A 119 2.31 -11.27 -16.72
CA LYS A 119 3.29 -11.08 -17.79
C LYS A 119 2.60 -10.52 -19.03
N PHE A 120 3.17 -9.45 -19.60
CA PHE A 120 2.70 -8.79 -20.81
C PHE A 120 1.31 -8.14 -20.72
N SER A 121 0.81 -7.87 -19.52
CA SER A 121 -0.46 -7.14 -19.30
C SER A 121 -0.23 -5.81 -18.58
N GLN A 122 -1.16 -4.87 -18.75
CA GLN A 122 -1.19 -3.67 -17.92
C GLN A 122 -1.45 -4.04 -16.45
N PRO A 123 -0.92 -3.27 -15.49
CA PRO A 123 -1.27 -3.43 -14.09
C PRO A 123 -2.78 -3.22 -13.88
N THR A 124 -3.38 -4.05 -13.04
CA THR A 124 -4.81 -3.95 -12.70
C THR A 124 -4.98 -3.72 -11.21
N PHE A 125 -5.90 -2.81 -10.88
CA PHE A 125 -6.33 -2.58 -9.51
C PHE A 125 -7.63 -3.35 -9.27
N ALA A 126 -7.62 -4.23 -8.27
CA ALA A 126 -8.81 -4.94 -7.83
C ALA A 126 -9.12 -4.55 -6.39
N SER A 127 -10.36 -4.16 -6.13
CA SER A 127 -10.84 -3.98 -4.75
C SER A 127 -10.70 -5.28 -3.96
N TRP A 128 -10.30 -5.15 -2.70
CA TRP A 128 -9.81 -6.23 -1.84
C TRP A 128 -10.68 -6.57 -0.63
#